data_AF-A0A662NUP4-F1
#
_entry.id   AF-A0A662NUP4-F1
#
_cell.length_a   1.000
_cell.length_b   1.000
_cell.length_c   1.000
_cell.angle_alpha   90.00
_cell.angle_beta   90.00
_cell.angle_gamma   90.00
#
_symmetry.space_group_name_H-M   'P 1'
#
loop_
_entity.id
_entity.type
_entity.pdbx_description
1 polymer ?
#
loop_
_entity_poly.entity_id
_entity_poly.type
_entity_poly.pdbx_seq_one_letter_code
_entity_poly.pdbx_strand_id
1 'polypeptide(L)' 'HPYTQLLLSAIPVPDPELAKELKAKRMKVEGEPPSPINPPSGCRFHPRCPFAKDICKKQEPPLMEAEKDHYVACWLYSKA' A
#
# COMPACT_ATOMS: atom_id res chain seq x y z
N HIS A 1 2.39 2.03 -5.50
CA HIS A 1 2.15 0.96 -4.51
C HIS A 1 1.14 1.42 -3.44
N PRO A 2 0.13 0.61 -3.04
CA PRO A 2 -0.86 1.01 -2.03
C PRO A 2 -0.26 1.45 -0.68
N TYR A 3 0.81 0.79 -0.22
CA TYR A 3 1.56 1.21 0.98
C TYR A 3 2.10 2.65 0.89
N THR A 4 2.71 3.02 -0.23
CA THR A 4 3.23 4.39 -0.43
C THR A 4 2.09 5.41 -0.45
N GLN A 5 0.97 5.10 -1.12
CA GLN A 5 -0.21 5.95 -1.13
C GLN A 5 -0.76 6.15 0.30
N LEU A 6 -0.78 5.10 1.12
CA LEU A 6 -1.15 5.19 2.52
C LEU A 6 -0.23 6.15 3.30
N LEU A 7 1.09 5.98 3.17
CA LEU A 7 2.06 6.84 3.87
C LEU A 7 1.89 8.31 3.49
N LEU A 8 1.74 8.61 2.19
CA LEU A 8 1.49 9.97 1.71
C LEU A 8 0.18 10.54 2.26
N SER A 9 -0.87 9.72 2.35
CA SER A 9 -2.17 10.16 2.90
C SER A 9 -2.12 10.46 4.41
N ALA A 10 -1.13 9.91 5.12
CA ALA A 10 -0.95 10.09 6.56
C ALA A 10 -0.20 11.38 6.92
N ILE A 11 0.37 12.09 5.95
CA ILE A 11 1.10 13.34 6.18
C ILE A 11 0.15 14.38 6.80
N PRO A 12 0.52 15.01 7.94
CA PRO A 12 -0.28 16.04 8.56
C PRO A 12 -0.26 17.34 7.74
N VAL A 13 -1.38 18.04 7.71
CA VAL A 13 -1.53 19.33 7.02
C VAL A 13 -1.71 20.44 8.05
N PRO A 14 -0.97 21.57 7.95
CA PRO A 14 -1.04 22.65 8.94
C PRO A 14 -2.38 23.37 8.99
N ASP A 15 -3.04 23.53 7.85
CA ASP A 15 -4.35 24.17 7.74
C ASP A 15 -5.46 23.22 8.28
N PRO A 16 -6.20 23.62 9.33
CA PRO A 16 -7.23 22.78 9.95
C PRO A 16 -8.41 22.43 9.03
N GLU A 17 -8.86 23.36 8.18
CA GLU A 17 -10.00 23.13 7.28
C GLU A 17 -9.58 22.16 6.16
N LEU A 18 -8.40 22.39 5.57
CA LEU A 18 -7.84 21.47 4.59
C LEU A 18 -7.55 20.09 5.18
N ALA A 19 -7.05 20.03 6.42
CA ALA A 19 -6.83 18.78 7.13
C ALA A 19 -8.13 17.98 7.32
N LYS A 20 -9.25 18.66 7.61
CA LYS A 20 -10.57 18.03 7.77
C LYS A 20 -11.07 17.43 6.45
N GLU A 21 -10.94 18.16 5.35
CA GLU A 21 -11.33 17.69 4.01
C GLU A 21 -10.49 16.46 3.58
N LEU A 22 -9.17 16.53 3.77
CA LEU A 22 -8.26 15.44 3.41
C LEU A 22 -8.45 14.20 4.29
N LYS A 23 -8.80 14.38 5.57
CA LYS A 23 -9.09 13.27 6.50
C LYS A 23 -10.25 12.40 6.01
N ALA A 24 -11.27 12.99 5.35
CA ALA A 24 -12.36 12.25 4.74
C ALA A 24 -11.92 11.42 3.51
N LYS A 25 -10.86 11.86 2.81
CA LYS A 25 -10.29 11.20 1.62
C LYS A 25 -9.16 10.22 1.94
N ARG A 26 -8.75 10.09 3.21
CA ARG A 26 -7.67 9.18 3.62
C ARG A 26 -8.03 7.73 3.32
N MET A 27 -7.06 6.99 2.79
CA MET A 27 -7.18 5.56 2.60
C MET A 27 -7.30 4.89 3.98
N LYS A 28 -8.45 4.28 4.27
CA LYS A 28 -8.64 3.50 5.50
C LYS A 28 -7.85 2.21 5.37
N VAL A 29 -6.90 2.02 6.28
CA VAL A 29 -6.15 0.78 6.38
C VAL A 29 -6.38 0.23 7.77
N GLU A 30 -6.84 -1.01 7.80
CA GLU A 30 -7.18 -1.72 9.03
C GLU A 30 -6.03 -2.65 9.44
N GLY A 31 -5.94 -2.91 10.74
CA GLY A 31 -4.97 -3.83 11.30
C GLY A 31 -3.58 -3.24 11.59
N GLU A 32 -2.84 -3.99 12.41
CA GLU A 32 -1.49 -3.65 12.85
C GLU A 32 -0.43 -4.14 11.85
N PRO A 33 0.76 -3.50 11.81
CA PRO A 33 1.89 -4.01 11.05
C PRO A 33 2.20 -5.47 11.42
N PRO A 34 2.46 -6.34 10.43
CA PRO A 34 2.87 -7.72 10.74
C PRO A 34 4.24 -7.75 11.43
N SER A 35 4.47 -8.81 12.21
CA SER A 35 5.77 -9.02 12.85
C SER A 35 6.89 -9.10 11.81
N PRO A 36 8.00 -8.37 12.00
CA PRO A 36 9.15 -8.47 11.10
C PRO A 36 9.92 -9.79 11.24
N ILE A 37 9.74 -10.53 12.35
CA ILE A 37 10.37 -11.84 12.60
C ILE A 37 9.69 -12.91 11.75
N ASN A 38 8.35 -12.88 11.68
CA ASN A 38 7.54 -13.84 10.94
C ASN A 38 6.70 -13.09 9.90
N PRO A 39 7.30 -12.63 8.80
CA PRO A 39 6.57 -11.92 7.76
C PRO A 39 5.54 -12.86 7.11
N PRO A 40 4.38 -12.32 6.70
CA PRO A 40 3.39 -13.12 5.98
C PRO A 40 3.93 -13.55 4.62
N SER A 41 3.43 -14.67 4.10
CA SER A 41 3.83 -15.20 2.79
C SER A 41 3.42 -14.27 1.65
N GLY A 42 4.22 -14.26 0.58
CA GLY A 42 3.97 -13.40 -0.58
C GLY A 42 4.15 -11.92 -0.28
N CYS A 43 3.23 -11.08 -0.72
CA CYS A 43 3.29 -9.63 -0.51
C CYS A 43 3.13 -9.28 0.98
N ARG A 44 4.20 -8.79 1.62
CA ARG A 44 4.22 -8.44 3.05
C ARG A 44 3.12 -7.48 3.51
N PHE A 45 2.62 -6.65 2.58
CA PHE A 45 1.56 -5.68 2.86
C PHE A 45 0.14 -6.23 2.66
N HIS A 46 -0.02 -7.45 2.11
CA HIS A 46 -1.33 -8.02 1.82
C HIS A 46 -2.30 -8.08 3.03
N PRO A 47 -1.87 -8.25 4.30
CA PRO A 47 -2.81 -8.30 5.43
C PRO A 47 -3.52 -6.95 5.69
N ARG A 48 -2.92 -5.85 5.24
CA ARG A 48 -3.38 -4.47 5.47
C ARG A 48 -3.77 -3.75 4.18
N CYS A 49 -3.51 -4.38 3.03
CA CYS A 49 -3.77 -3.77 1.74
C CYS A 49 -5.28 -3.87 1.42
N PRO A 50 -5.98 -2.74 1.17
CA PRO A 50 -7.40 -2.76 0.81
C PRO A 50 -7.64 -3.36 -0.59
N PHE A 51 -6.59 -3.53 -1.39
CA PHE A 51 -6.63 -4.12 -2.72
C PHE A 51 -5.98 -5.50 -2.78
N ALA A 52 -5.82 -6.18 -1.64
CA ALA A 52 -5.23 -7.51 -1.60
C ALA A 52 -6.03 -8.51 -2.46
N LYS A 53 -5.32 -9.25 -3.31
CA LYS A 53 -5.85 -10.38 -4.10
C LYS A 53 -5.28 -11.69 -3.56
N ASP A 54 -5.84 -12.83 -3.96
CA ASP A 54 -5.35 -14.13 -3.50
C ASP A 54 -3.89 -14.39 -3.88
N ILE A 55 -3.44 -13.92 -5.05
CA ILE A 55 -2.03 -14.03 -5.46
C ILE A 55 -1.10 -13.30 -4.50
N CYS A 56 -1.55 -12.21 -3.86
CA CYS A 56 -0.75 -11.44 -2.90
C CYS A 56 -0.41 -12.25 -1.65
N LYS A 57 -1.22 -13.24 -1.28
CA LYS A 57 -0.96 -14.13 -0.12
C LYS A 57 0.00 -15.28 -0.47
N LYS A 58 0.09 -15.63 -1.75
CA LYS A 58 0.76 -16.83 -2.24
C LYS A 58 2.14 -16.55 -2.81
N GLN A 59 2.33 -15.41 -3.47
CA GLN A 59 3.56 -15.08 -4.21
C GLN A 59 4.01 -13.65 -3.98
N GLU A 60 5.33 -13.45 -3.91
CA GLU A 60 5.93 -12.12 -3.88
C GLU A 60 5.81 -11.46 -5.25
N PRO A 61 5.34 -10.21 -5.34
CA PRO A 61 5.23 -9.52 -6.61
C PRO A 61 6.63 -9.22 -7.18
N PRO A 62 6.86 -9.41 -8.48
CA PRO A 62 8.11 -9.01 -9.11
C PRO A 62 8.26 -7.49 -9.09
N LEU A 63 9.50 -7.01 -9.10
CA LEU A 63 9.79 -5.60 -9.31
C LEU A 63 9.55 -5.26 -10.79
N MET A 64 8.68 -4.30 -11.05
CA MET A 64 8.25 -3.93 -12.41
C MET A 64 8.32 -2.42 -12.59
N GLU A 65 8.60 -1.97 -13.80
CA GLU A 65 8.55 -0.56 -14.17
C GLU A 65 7.08 -0.16 -14.45
N ALA A 66 6.50 0.67 -13.59
CA ALA A 66 5.13 1.15 -13.75
C ALA A 66 5.06 2.35 -14.70
N GLU A 67 6.06 3.22 -14.62
CA GLU A 67 6.29 4.38 -15.48
C GLU A 67 7.80 4.53 -15.68
N LYS A 68 8.23 5.35 -16.64
CA LYS A 68 9.66 5.55 -16.93
C LYS A 68 10.44 5.90 -15.66
N ASP A 69 11.47 5.12 -15.35
CA ASP A 69 12.32 5.26 -14.15
C ASP A 69 11.56 5.12 -12.81
N HIS A 70 10.33 4.57 -12.81
CA HIS A 70 9.49 4.40 -11.63
C HIS A 70 9.08 2.94 -11.46
N TYR A 71 9.64 2.30 -10.43
CA TYR A 71 9.47 0.87 -10.18
C TYR A 71 8.52 0.57 -9.02
N VAL A 72 7.81 -0.55 -9.12
CA VAL A 72 6.88 -1.04 -8.12
C VAL A 72 6.90 -2.56 -8.04
N ALA A 73 6.91 -3.10 -6.82
CA ALA A 73 6.67 -4.51 -6.57
C ALA A 73 5.21 -4.72 -6.11
N CYS A 74 4.27 -4.77 -7.04
CA CYS A 74 2.85 -4.91 -6.71
C CYS A 74 2.05 -5.58 -7.84
N TRP A 75 1.27 -6.61 -7.50
CA TRP A 75 0.37 -7.33 -8.42
C TRP A 75 -0.75 -6.47 -9.04
N LEU A 76 -0.97 -5.24 -8.58
CA LEU A 76 -1.89 -4.31 -9.26
C LEU A 76 -1.31 -3.78 -10.58
N TYR A 77 0.02 -3.82 -10.73
CA TYR A 77 0.75 -3.29 -11.87
C TYR A 77 1.38 -4.39 -12.72
N SER A 78 1.21 -5.67 -12.33
CA SER A 78 1.58 -6.77 -13.21
C SER A 78 0.65 -6.77 -14.41
N LYS A 79 1.21 -6.40 -15.57
CA LYS A 79 0.55 -6.64 -16.86
C LYS A 79 0.36 -8.14 -16.98
N ALA A 80 -0.88 -8.56 -17.23
CA ALA A 80 -1.18 -9.95 -17.60
C ALA A 80 -0.46 -10.30 -18.92
#